data_AF-A0A3P7KGR0-F1
#
_entry.id   AF-A0A3P7KGR0-F1
#
_cell.length_a   1.000
_cell.length_b   1.000
_cell.length_c   1.000
_cell.angle_alpha   90.00
_cell.angle_beta   90.00
_cell.angle_gamma   90.00
#
_symmetry.space_group_name_H-M   'P 1'
#
loop_
_entity.id
_entity.type
_entity.pdbx_description
1 polymer ?
#
loop_
_entity_poly.entity_id
_entity_poly.type
_entity_poly.pdbx_seq_one_letter_code
_entity_poly.pdbx_strand_id
1 'polypeptide(L)'
;MSEFVHPEDFSVLNHVMSINVGVPQTYTQKLESSTQFTLRMTSKLPKRSCGFMFAGYKTILCTGFVRGIAVNGIVRGEILLASGQMIDRPGLPEVPLSSQQFLFRTTPDLRIVFCDSR
;
A
#
# COMPACT_ATOMS: atom_id res chain seq x y z
N MET A 1 14.40 -0.65 8.56
CA MET A 1 13.08 -0.45 7.90
C MET A 1 13.16 -0.58 6.37
N SER A 2 14.21 -0.05 5.72
CA SER A 2 14.44 -0.23 4.28
C SER A 2 14.70 -1.69 3.85
N GLU A 3 15.16 -2.55 4.76
CA GLU A 3 15.49 -3.95 4.45
C GLU A 3 14.27 -4.82 4.08
N PHE A 4 13.06 -4.41 4.48
CA PHE A 4 11.84 -5.19 4.26
C PHE A 4 10.96 -4.62 3.15
N VAL A 5 11.30 -3.47 2.58
CA VAL A 5 10.52 -2.80 1.54
C VAL A 5 11.26 -2.92 0.21
N HIS A 6 10.53 -3.18 -0.86
CA HIS A 6 11.11 -3.26 -2.20
C HIS A 6 11.80 -1.92 -2.56
N PRO A 7 13.03 -1.92 -3.10
CA PRO A 7 13.79 -0.68 -3.34
C PRO A 7 13.06 0.37 -4.20
N GLU A 8 12.32 -0.07 -5.21
CA GLU A 8 11.52 0.82 -6.07
C GLU A 8 10.40 1.56 -5.32
N ASP A 9 9.94 1.02 -4.18
CA ASP A 9 8.84 1.58 -3.40
C ASP A 9 9.33 2.60 -2.35
N PHE A 10 10.65 2.84 -2.25
CA PHE A 10 11.19 3.91 -1.40
C PHE A 10 10.72 5.29 -1.86
N SER A 11 10.50 5.46 -3.17
CA SER A 11 9.92 6.69 -3.74
C SER A 11 8.52 6.97 -3.19
N VAL A 12 7.69 5.92 -3.03
CA VAL A 12 6.35 6.01 -2.45
C VAL A 12 6.42 6.43 -0.99
N LEU A 13 7.30 5.81 -0.20
CA LEU A 13 7.49 6.18 1.21
C LEU A 13 7.92 7.64 1.37
N ASN A 14 8.88 8.10 0.55
CA ASN A 14 9.32 9.49 0.57
C ASN A 14 8.17 10.45 0.22
N HIS A 15 7.35 10.10 -0.76
CA HIS A 15 6.19 10.88 -1.14
C HIS A 15 5.13 10.92 -0.02
N VAL A 16 4.84 9.78 0.61
CA VAL A 16 3.89 9.70 1.74
C VAL A 16 4.37 10.57 2.91
N MET A 17 5.68 10.57 3.20
CA MET A 17 6.26 11.37 4.28
C MET A 17 6.34 12.86 3.95
N SER A 18 6.19 13.27 2.68
CA SER A 18 6.08 14.68 2.30
C SER A 18 4.63 15.15 2.47
N ILE A 19 4.34 15.85 3.57
CA ILE A 19 3.02 16.43 3.76
C ILE A 19 2.96 17.76 3.00
N ASN A 20 2.32 17.80 1.83
CA ASN A 20 2.17 19.04 1.08
C ASN A 20 0.96 19.84 1.58
N VAL A 21 1.13 20.58 2.67
CA VAL A 21 0.14 21.60 3.07
C VAL A 21 0.77 22.97 2.91
N GLY A 22 0.08 23.86 2.20
CA GLY A 22 0.45 25.27 2.11
C GLY A 22 0.25 25.94 3.47
N VAL A 23 1.23 25.83 4.36
CA VAL A 23 1.19 26.45 5.69
C VAL A 23 1.86 27.81 5.63
N PRO A 24 1.22 28.90 6.10
CA PRO A 24 1.86 30.22 6.19
C PRO A 24 3.11 30.18 7.08
N GLN A 25 4.15 30.91 6.67
CA GLN A 25 5.55 30.74 7.09
C GLN A 25 5.87 31.04 8.56
N THR A 26 4.92 31.49 9.37
CA THR A 26 5.21 32.13 10.67
C THR A 26 4.99 31.28 11.93
N TYR A 27 4.44 30.06 11.84
CA TYR A 27 4.16 29.25 13.03
C TYR A 27 4.52 27.77 12.90
N THR A 28 5.01 27.20 14.01
CA THR A 28 5.16 25.75 14.18
C THR A 28 3.79 25.12 14.37
N GLN A 29 3.33 24.34 13.40
CA GLN A 29 2.03 23.68 13.46
C GLN A 29 2.20 22.15 13.41
N LYS A 30 1.52 21.45 14.32
CA LYS A 30 1.33 19.99 14.22
C LYS A 30 0.29 19.73 13.15
N LEU A 31 0.64 18.89 12.19
CA LEU A 31 -0.20 18.56 11.06
C LEU A 31 -0.42 17.06 11.00
N GLU A 32 -1.62 16.66 10.59
CA GLU A 32 -1.99 15.29 10.32
C GLU A 32 -2.64 15.22 8.94
N SER A 33 -2.16 14.32 8.09
CA SER A 33 -2.73 14.07 6.75
C SER A 33 -3.05 12.60 6.62
N SER A 34 -4.27 12.27 6.21
CA SER A 34 -4.61 10.91 5.82
C SER A 34 -3.82 10.50 4.57
N THR A 35 -3.53 9.21 4.46
CA THR A 35 -2.79 8.65 3.33
C THR A 35 -3.24 7.21 3.06
N GLN A 36 -3.22 6.85 1.79
CA GLN A 36 -3.38 5.49 1.33
C GLN A 36 -2.36 5.21 0.24
N PHE A 37 -1.62 4.13 0.38
CA PHE A 37 -0.53 3.77 -0.53
C PHE A 37 -0.31 2.26 -0.52
N THR A 38 0.43 1.76 -1.49
CA THR A 38 0.76 0.34 -1.60
C THR A 38 2.26 0.15 -1.51
N LEU A 39 2.71 -0.85 -0.76
CA LEU A 39 4.12 -1.27 -0.68
C LEU A 39 4.28 -2.75 -0.94
N ARG A 40 5.38 -3.11 -1.60
CA ARG A 40 5.89 -4.47 -1.68
C ARG A 40 6.80 -4.71 -0.48
N MET A 41 6.36 -5.58 0.43
CA MET A 41 7.12 -5.98 1.62
C MET A 41 7.67 -7.39 1.46
N THR A 42 8.90 -7.64 1.94
CA THR A 42 9.50 -8.98 1.93
C THR A 42 8.63 -9.96 2.72
N SER A 43 8.43 -11.15 2.18
CA SER A 43 7.70 -12.22 2.82
C SER A 43 8.53 -13.50 2.83
N LYS A 44 8.57 -14.12 4.01
CA LYS A 44 9.17 -15.44 4.24
C LYS A 44 8.11 -16.54 4.29
N LEU A 45 6.84 -16.21 4.08
CA LEU A 45 5.76 -17.19 4.14
C LEU A 45 5.78 -18.04 2.86
N PRO A 46 5.78 -19.38 2.98
CA PRO A 46 5.78 -20.26 1.85
C PRO A 46 4.53 -20.08 0.99
N LYS A 47 4.66 -20.30 -0.31
CA LYS A 47 3.50 -20.41 -1.19
C LYS A 47 2.76 -21.69 -0.80
N ARG A 48 1.49 -21.57 -0.35
CA ARG A 48 0.66 -22.67 0.19
C ARG A 48 0.57 -23.94 -0.67
N SER A 49 0.98 -23.89 -1.94
CA SER A 49 0.78 -24.97 -2.92
C SER A 49 2.05 -25.59 -3.49
N CYS A 50 3.25 -25.15 -3.08
CA CYS A 50 4.48 -25.60 -3.76
C CYS A 50 5.62 -26.04 -2.85
N GLY A 51 5.51 -25.99 -1.52
CA GLY A 51 6.60 -26.42 -0.61
C GLY A 51 7.90 -25.58 -0.69
N PHE A 52 8.00 -24.67 -1.65
CA PHE A 52 9.14 -23.78 -1.82
C PHE A 52 8.89 -22.45 -1.07
N MET A 53 9.81 -22.13 -0.15
CA MET A 53 9.95 -20.79 0.39
C MET A 53 10.62 -19.92 -0.67
N PHE A 54 9.85 -19.19 -1.46
CA PHE A 54 10.41 -18.08 -2.22
C PHE A 54 10.49 -16.88 -1.28
N ALA A 55 11.70 -16.44 -0.95
CA ALA A 55 11.91 -15.09 -0.48
C ALA A 55 11.41 -14.15 -1.58
N GLY A 56 10.25 -13.54 -1.36
CA GLY A 56 9.57 -12.75 -2.38
C GLY A 56 8.82 -11.60 -1.74
N TYR A 57 8.28 -10.71 -2.55
CA TYR A 57 7.52 -9.57 -2.06
C TYR A 57 6.02 -9.84 -2.06
N LYS A 58 5.34 -9.33 -1.05
CA LYS A 58 3.87 -9.26 -0.97
C LYS A 58 3.43 -7.82 -1.03
N THR A 59 2.41 -7.57 -1.81
CA THR A 59 1.78 -6.25 -1.93
C THR A 59 0.86 -6.01 -0.74
N ILE A 60 1.12 -4.94 0.00
CA ILE A 60 0.37 -4.51 1.19
C ILE A 60 -0.28 -3.16 0.86
N LEU A 61 -1.60 -3.10 0.98
CA LEU A 61 -2.36 -1.85 0.99
C LEU A 61 -2.27 -1.24 2.38
N CYS A 62 -1.65 -0.07 2.48
CA CYS A 62 -1.49 0.68 3.71
C CYS A 62 -2.50 1.84 3.73
N THR A 63 -3.27 1.96 4.81
CA THR A 63 -4.18 3.09 5.04
C THR A 63 -3.91 3.66 6.42
N GLY A 64 -3.74 4.97 6.51
CA GLY A 64 -3.32 5.61 7.76
C GLY A 64 -3.21 7.12 7.68
N PHE A 65 -2.35 7.68 8.51
CA PHE A 65 -2.06 9.10 8.54
C PHE A 65 -0.58 9.37 8.82
N VAL A 66 -0.10 10.49 8.30
CA VAL A 66 1.24 11.03 8.58
C VAL A 66 1.07 12.24 9.49
N ARG A 67 1.78 12.22 10.60
CA ARG A 67 1.96 13.36 11.49
C ARG A 67 3.28 14.04 11.20
N GLY A 68 3.26 15.36 11.13
CA GLY A 68 4.45 16.14 10.88
C GLY A 68 4.39 17.50 11.52
N ILE A 69 5.49 18.23 11.34
CA ILE A 69 5.65 19.60 11.81
C ILE A 69 5.94 20.48 10.60
N ALA A 70 5.25 21.62 10.53
CA ALA A 70 5.62 22.70 9.63
C ALA A 70 6.58 23.64 10.35
N VAL A 71 7.77 23.86 9.79
CA VAL A 71 8.74 24.85 10.29
C VAL A 71 9.09 25.79 9.14
N ASN A 72 8.84 27.09 9.31
CA ASN A 72 9.08 28.11 8.29
C ASN A 72 8.43 27.78 6.92
N GLY A 73 7.23 27.19 6.93
CA GLY A 73 6.51 26.77 5.72
C GLY A 73 7.01 25.48 5.07
N ILE A 74 8.10 24.88 5.56
CA ILE A 74 8.56 23.55 5.14
C ILE A 74 7.88 22.52 6.02
N VAL A 75 7.11 21.63 5.41
CA VAL A 75 6.42 20.58 6.12
C VAL A 75 7.19 19.27 5.97
N ARG A 76 7.48 18.62 7.09
CA ARG A 76 8.12 17.29 7.10
C ARG A 76 7.28 16.34 7.94
N GLY A 77 6.89 15.22 7.34
CA GLY A 77 6.32 14.10 8.09
C GLY A 77 7.38 13.53 9.04
N GLU A 78 7.00 13.34 10.29
CA GLU A 78 7.85 12.75 11.32
C GLU A 78 7.45 11.30 11.58
N ILE A 79 6.13 11.04 11.60
CA ILE A 79 5.58 9.74 11.99
C ILE A 79 4.50 9.34 10.99
N LEU A 80 4.63 8.13 10.45
CA LEU A 80 3.58 7.46 9.69
C LEU A 80 2.97 6.36 10.57
N LEU A 81 1.66 6.44 10.81
CA LEU A 81 0.89 5.36 11.41
C LEU A 81 -0.07 4.82 10.35
N ALA A 82 0.05 3.53 10.01
CA ALA A 82 -0.81 2.89 9.03
C ALA A 82 -1.18 1.46 9.42
N SER A 83 -2.39 1.07 9.05
CA SER A 83 -2.84 -0.32 9.01
C SER A 83 -2.52 -0.90 7.64
N GLY A 84 -1.92 -2.08 7.60
CA GLY A 84 -1.56 -2.80 6.38
C GLY A 84 -2.46 -4.01 6.15
N GLN A 85 -3.09 -4.09 4.99
CA GLN A 85 -3.83 -5.26 4.52
C GLN A 85 -3.11 -5.89 3.34
N MET A 86 -2.88 -7.21 3.41
CA MET A 86 -2.32 -7.94 2.29
C MET A 86 -3.35 -8.00 1.16
N ILE A 87 -2.96 -7.62 -0.05
CA ILE A 87 -3.83 -7.81 -1.22
C ILE A 87 -3.69 -9.27 -1.65
N ASP A 88 -4.77 -10.03 -1.48
CA ASP A 88 -4.81 -11.43 -1.87
C ASP A 88 -4.66 -11.60 -3.38
N ARG A 89 -4.00 -12.69 -3.80
CA ARG A 89 -3.87 -12.99 -5.23
C ARG A 89 -5.24 -13.42 -5.78
N PRO A 90 -5.75 -12.75 -6.83
CA PRO A 90 -6.99 -13.18 -7.49
C PRO A 90 -6.76 -14.56 -8.12
N GLY A 91 -7.49 -15.57 -7.64
CA GLY A 91 -7.41 -16.95 -8.15
C GLY A 91 -7.52 -18.04 -7.07
N LEU A 92 -7.23 -17.72 -5.81
CA LEU A 92 -7.59 -18.54 -4.65
C LEU A 92 -8.13 -17.62 -3.55
N PRO A 93 -9.36 -17.11 -3.69
CA PRO A 93 -9.96 -16.37 -2.59
C PRO A 93 -10.10 -17.32 -1.39
N GLU A 94 -9.43 -16.99 -0.28
CA GLU A 94 -9.61 -17.70 0.99
C GLU A 94 -11.02 -17.47 1.56
N VAL A 95 -11.65 -16.38 1.13
CA VAL A 95 -12.99 -15.95 1.54
C VAL A 95 -13.98 -16.21 0.40
N PRO A 96 -15.10 -16.92 0.67
CA PRO A 96 -16.13 -17.14 -0.34
C PRO A 96 -16.73 -15.80 -0.79
N LEU A 97 -17.00 -15.68 -2.08
CA LEU A 97 -17.62 -14.50 -2.67
C LEU A 97 -19.11 -14.48 -2.36
N SER A 98 -19.61 -13.29 -2.04
CA SER A 98 -21.05 -13.04 -1.94
C SER A 98 -21.71 -13.01 -3.33
N SER A 99 -23.05 -13.06 -3.37
CA SER A 99 -23.83 -12.90 -4.60
C SER A 99 -23.67 -11.52 -5.26
N GLN A 100 -23.11 -10.53 -4.55
CA GLN A 100 -22.81 -9.20 -5.06
C GLN A 100 -21.38 -9.06 -5.61
N GLN A 101 -20.63 -10.16 -5.68
CA GLN A 101 -19.25 -10.18 -6.15
C GLN A 101 -19.10 -11.16 -7.31
N PHE A 102 -18.38 -10.75 -8.36
CA PHE A 102 -18.07 -11.58 -9.52
C PHE A 102 -16.57 -11.51 -9.81
N LEU A 103 -16.03 -12.52 -10.49
CA LEU A 103 -14.66 -12.50 -10.99
C LEU A 103 -14.64 -12.30 -12.49
N PHE A 104 -13.64 -11.57 -12.96
CA PHE A 104 -13.29 -11.55 -14.36
C PHE A 104 -11.78 -11.63 -14.49
N ARG A 105 -11.31 -12.07 -15.65
CA ARG A 105 -9.89 -12.07 -16.01
C ARG A 105 -9.71 -11.13 -17.18
N THR A 106 -8.62 -10.38 -17.14
CA THR A 106 -8.21 -9.49 -18.21
C THR A 106 -6.82 -9.83 -18.71
N THR A 107 -6.54 -9.40 -19.94
CA THR A 107 -5.17 -9.17 -20.41
C THR A 107 -4.53 -7.96 -19.69
N PRO A 108 -3.20 -7.75 -19.82
CA PRO A 108 -2.53 -6.57 -19.25
C PRO A 108 -3.04 -5.22 -19.78
N ASP A 109 -3.59 -5.19 -20.99
CA ASP A 109 -4.28 -4.02 -21.58
C ASP A 109 -5.76 -3.91 -21.17
N LEU A 110 -6.15 -4.59 -20.08
CA LEU A 110 -7.48 -4.55 -19.44
C LEU A 110 -8.63 -5.05 -20.32
N ARG A 111 -8.37 -5.79 -21.41
CA ARG A 111 -9.43 -6.44 -22.18
C ARG A 111 -9.93 -7.67 -21.44
N ILE A 112 -11.25 -7.79 -21.30
CA ILE A 112 -11.89 -8.91 -20.62
C ILE A 112 -11.75 -10.17 -21.49
N VAL A 113 -11.17 -11.24 -20.93
CA VAL A 113 -11.04 -12.55 -21.58
C VAL A 113 -11.93 -13.63 -20.95
N PHE A 114 -12.42 -13.36 -19.74
CA PHE A 114 -13.33 -14.24 -19.02
C PHE A 114 -14.10 -13.42 -18.00
N CYS A 115 -15.40 -13.67 -17.86
CA CYS A 115 -16.24 -13.14 -16.79
C CYS A 115 -17.04 -14.30 -16.22
N ASP A 116 -17.04 -14.42 -14.89
CA ASP A 116 -17.84 -15.41 -14.19
C ASP A 116 -19.33 -15.13 -14.44
N SER A 117 -20.10 -16.17 -14.73
CA SER A 117 -21.51 -16.06 -15.13
C SER A 117 -22.46 -16.58 -14.05
N ARG A 118 -22.08 -16.41 -12.77
CA ARG A 118 -22.86 -16.90 -11.62
C ARG A 118 -24.33 -16.51 -11.67
#